data_AF-M5G2X4-F1
#
_entry.id   AF-M5G2X4-F1
#
_cell.length_a   1.000
_cell.length_b   1.000
_cell.length_c   1.000
_cell.angle_alpha   90.00
_cell.angle_beta   90.00
_cell.angle_gamma   90.00
#
_symmetry.space_group_name_H-M   'P 1'
#
loop_
_entity.id
_entity.type
_entity.pdbx_description
1 polymer ?
#
loop_
_entity_poly.entity_id
_entity_poly.type
_entity_poly.pdbx_seq_one_letter_code
_entity_poly.pdbx_strand_id
1 'polypeptide(L)'
;MSLFGPNKLFGSLREALSDAKGNYGVDSGEICDRLELDFYDRMRLVNFLRKERPPPDIVNTMTGHEPFFKDDVFLIPVIPDDPLLQAHQETPWSDDEDSAPGLAALASRSSQPVDLSRELRRANRTIRSLQQQLGQAKQDLVDYKGIVNKALGVNDVKQWVEMKAGGDGDAVLHREDPQYFDAYEDIADDDNLMI
;
A
#
# COMPACT_ATOMS: atom_id res chain seq x y z
N MET A 1 22.40 -8.30 8.87
CA MET A 1 23.77 -8.23 8.31
C MET A 1 24.26 -6.79 8.34
N SER A 2 25.57 -6.55 8.46
CA SER A 2 26.19 -5.22 8.36
C SER A 2 26.12 -4.68 6.94
N LEU A 3 26.07 -3.36 6.81
CA LEU A 3 26.04 -2.65 5.52
C LEU A 3 27.41 -2.62 4.84
N PHE A 4 28.49 -2.50 5.61
CA PHE A 4 29.87 -2.36 5.10
C PHE A 4 30.80 -3.52 5.50
N GLY A 5 30.50 -4.24 6.59
CA GLY A 5 31.36 -5.31 7.11
C GLY A 5 31.06 -6.69 6.51
N PRO A 6 32.08 -7.50 6.14
CA PRO A 6 31.84 -8.87 5.68
C PRO A 6 31.26 -9.73 6.81
N ASN A 7 30.07 -10.30 6.58
CA ASN A 7 29.42 -11.34 7.41
C ASN A 7 29.12 -11.00 8.88
N LYS A 8 29.12 -9.73 9.28
CA LYS A 8 28.66 -9.36 10.62
C LYS A 8 27.13 -9.40 10.66
N LEU A 9 26.59 -10.33 11.44
CA LEU A 9 25.15 -10.46 11.69
C LEU A 9 24.76 -9.62 12.89
N PHE A 10 23.59 -8.99 12.80
CA PHE A 10 23.01 -8.19 13.87
C PHE A 10 21.62 -8.73 14.16
N GLY A 11 21.20 -8.69 15.43
CA GLY A 11 19.89 -9.17 15.85
C GLY A 11 18.75 -8.23 15.44
N SER A 12 19.08 -6.98 15.10
CA SER A 12 18.11 -5.98 14.68
C SER A 12 18.66 -5.03 13.62
N LEU A 13 17.75 -4.43 12.84
CA LEU A 13 18.08 -3.40 11.85
C LEU A 13 18.76 -2.18 12.48
N ARG A 14 18.22 -1.73 13.61
CA ARG A 14 18.71 -0.54 14.32
C ARG A 14 20.16 -0.70 14.75
N GLU A 15 20.55 -1.91 15.17
CA GLU A 15 21.92 -2.23 15.53
C GLU A 15 22.86 -2.18 14.31
N ALA A 16 22.42 -2.69 13.16
CA ALA A 16 23.18 -2.61 11.91
C ALA A 16 23.39 -1.16 11.44
N LEU A 17 22.38 -0.31 11.56
CA LEU A 17 22.48 1.12 11.24
C LEU A 17 23.36 1.87 12.25
N SER A 18 23.28 1.51 13.53
CA SER A 18 24.13 2.09 14.58
C SER A 18 25.60 1.72 14.38
N ASP A 19 25.88 0.50 13.91
CA ASP A 19 27.23 0.06 13.54
C ASP A 19 27.78 0.82 12.33
N ALA A 20 26.96 1.04 11.30
CA ALA A 20 27.31 1.86 10.14
C ALA A 20 27.66 3.30 10.56
N LYS A 21 26.85 3.89 11.43
CA LYS A 21 27.09 5.24 11.95
C LYS A 21 28.32 5.32 12.86
N GLY A 22 28.50 4.34 13.75
CA GLY A 22 29.58 4.35 14.74
C GLY A 22 30.95 4.00 14.18
N ASN A 23 31.04 2.96 13.34
CA ASN A 23 32.33 2.46 12.85
C ASN A 23 32.73 3.07 11.50
N TYR A 24 31.75 3.39 10.65
CA TYR A 24 32.01 3.89 9.30
C TYR A 24 31.61 5.35 9.14
N GLY A 25 30.91 5.96 10.10
CA GLY A 25 30.47 7.36 10.00
C GLY A 25 29.46 7.60 8.89
N VAL A 26 28.72 6.56 8.48
CA VAL A 26 27.72 6.64 7.41
C VAL A 26 26.34 6.44 8.01
N ASP A 27 25.49 7.45 7.86
CA ASP A 27 24.07 7.37 8.19
C ASP A 27 23.24 7.31 6.90
N SER A 28 22.75 6.12 6.56
CA SER A 28 21.94 5.92 5.37
C SER A 28 20.63 6.70 5.42
N GLY A 29 20.05 6.93 6.60
CA GLY A 29 18.82 7.72 6.75
C GLY A 29 19.07 9.18 6.39
N GLU A 30 20.10 9.78 7.00
CA GLU A 30 20.49 11.17 6.71
C GLU A 30 20.87 11.37 5.23
N ILE A 31 21.51 10.38 4.59
CA ILE A 31 21.84 10.45 3.17
C ILE A 31 20.59 10.38 2.30
N CYS A 32 19.65 9.48 2.61
CA CYS A 32 18.41 9.36 1.85
C CYS A 32 17.57 10.65 1.94
N ASP A 33 17.55 11.28 3.12
CA ASP A 33 16.81 12.53 3.34
C ASP A 33 17.52 13.72 2.69
N ARG A 34 18.86 13.80 2.78
CA ARG A 34 19.66 14.86 2.16
C ARG A 34 19.58 14.85 0.63
N LEU A 35 19.51 13.66 0.04
CA LEU A 35 19.48 13.47 -1.41
C LEU A 35 18.06 13.33 -1.96
N GLU A 36 17.03 13.42 -1.12
CA GLU A 36 15.62 13.26 -1.48
C GLU A 36 15.36 11.99 -2.30
N LEU A 37 16.02 10.89 -1.94
CA LEU A 37 15.95 9.65 -2.72
C LEU A 37 14.54 9.05 -2.69
N ASP A 38 14.05 8.61 -3.84
CA ASP A 38 12.80 7.87 -3.96
C ASP A 38 12.95 6.42 -3.43
N PHE A 39 11.86 5.66 -3.41
CA PHE A 39 11.89 4.27 -2.92
C PHE A 39 12.90 3.39 -3.69
N TYR A 40 12.95 3.54 -5.01
CA TYR A 40 13.81 2.71 -5.86
C TYR A 40 15.28 3.11 -5.71
N ASP A 41 15.56 4.40 -5.61
CA ASP A 41 16.89 4.95 -5.41
C ASP A 41 17.45 4.57 -4.04
N ARG A 42 16.61 4.55 -2.99
CA ARG A 42 16.99 3.99 -1.68
C ARG A 42 17.38 2.53 -1.78
N MET A 43 16.61 1.72 -2.52
CA MET A 43 16.97 0.32 -2.75
C MET A 43 18.28 0.18 -3.53
N ARG A 44 18.46 0.97 -4.59
CA ARG A 44 19.70 1.00 -5.38
C ARG A 44 20.89 1.38 -4.52
N LEU A 45 20.76 2.38 -3.65
CA LEU A 45 21.80 2.79 -2.70
C LEU A 45 22.16 1.64 -1.75
N VAL A 46 21.19 1.02 -1.09
CA VAL A 46 21.45 -0.09 -0.15
C VAL A 46 22.16 -1.25 -0.86
N ASN A 47 21.71 -1.63 -2.05
CA ASN A 47 22.33 -2.69 -2.84
C ASN A 47 23.73 -2.29 -3.34
N PHE A 48 23.94 -1.04 -3.74
CA PHE A 48 25.24 -0.50 -4.14
C PHE A 48 26.24 -0.56 -2.98
N LEU A 49 25.85 -0.10 -1.78
CA LEU A 49 26.69 -0.16 -0.58
C LEU A 49 27.09 -1.59 -0.23
N ARG A 50 26.20 -2.57 -0.48
CA ARG A 50 26.48 -3.99 -0.25
C ARG A 50 27.38 -4.64 -1.31
N LYS A 51 27.19 -4.32 -2.59
CA LYS A 51 27.99 -4.86 -3.70
C LYS A 51 29.40 -4.27 -3.72
N GLU A 52 29.48 -2.94 -3.80
CA GLU A 52 30.72 -2.23 -4.11
C GLU A 52 31.51 -1.88 -2.85
N ARG A 53 30.85 -1.81 -1.69
CA ARG A 53 31.46 -1.41 -0.40
C ARG A 53 32.38 -0.20 -0.54
N PRO A 54 31.87 0.91 -1.10
CA PRO A 54 32.66 2.12 -1.25
C PRO A 54 33.16 2.62 0.12
N PRO A 55 34.32 3.31 0.15
CA PRO A 55 34.78 3.95 1.36
C PRO A 55 33.77 4.99 1.85
N PRO A 56 33.62 5.17 3.17
CA PRO A 56 32.58 6.02 3.75
C PRO A 56 32.69 7.49 3.32
N ASP A 57 33.90 7.96 3.03
CA ASP A 57 34.14 9.32 2.52
C ASP A 57 33.39 9.56 1.20
N ILE A 58 33.43 8.59 0.29
CA ILE A 58 32.74 8.68 -1.01
C ILE A 58 31.23 8.72 -0.79
N VAL A 59 30.73 7.85 0.09
CA VAL A 59 29.29 7.74 0.40
C VAL A 59 28.73 9.04 0.98
N ASN A 60 29.50 9.70 1.84
CA ASN A 60 29.09 10.97 2.44
C ASN A 60 29.13 12.15 1.45
N THR A 61 29.99 12.08 0.44
CA THR A 61 30.09 13.11 -0.62
C THR A 61 29.12 12.93 -1.79
N MET A 62 28.26 11.91 -1.75
CA MET A 62 27.32 11.62 -2.83
C MET A 62 26.32 12.76 -3.06
N THR A 63 25.89 12.88 -4.31
CA THR A 63 25.03 13.97 -4.82
C THR A 63 23.67 13.51 -5.31
N GLY A 64 23.40 12.21 -5.40
CA GLY A 64 22.12 11.66 -5.86
C GLY A 64 21.98 11.60 -7.38
N HIS A 65 23.01 12.06 -8.12
CA HIS A 65 23.04 12.04 -9.59
C HIS A 65 24.03 11.03 -10.16
N GLU A 66 24.53 10.13 -9.32
CA GLU A 66 25.45 9.08 -9.73
C GLU A 66 24.78 8.12 -10.74
N PRO A 67 25.54 7.56 -11.69
CA PRO A 67 24.99 6.73 -12.76
C PRO A 67 24.34 5.43 -12.25
N PHE A 68 24.76 4.90 -11.10
CA PHE A 68 24.19 3.66 -10.55
C PHE A 68 22.74 3.84 -10.08
N PHE A 69 22.29 5.08 -9.81
CA PHE A 69 20.88 5.35 -9.52
C PHE A 69 19.97 5.09 -10.73
N LYS A 70 20.53 4.93 -11.94
CA LYS A 70 19.76 4.58 -13.15
C LYS A 70 19.95 3.13 -13.59
N ASP A 71 20.79 2.37 -12.89
CA ASP A 71 21.12 1.02 -13.25
C ASP A 71 20.24 0.02 -12.48
N ASP A 72 19.44 -0.74 -13.22
CA ASP A 72 18.49 -1.71 -12.67
C ASP A 72 19.20 -2.93 -12.08
N VAL A 73 20.50 -3.11 -12.34
CA VAL A 73 21.33 -4.12 -11.66
C VAL A 73 21.34 -3.91 -10.14
N PHE A 74 21.09 -2.70 -9.66
CA PHE A 74 20.99 -2.38 -8.24
C PHE A 74 19.56 -2.44 -7.69
N LEU A 75 18.54 -2.72 -8.51
CA LEU A 75 17.20 -3.05 -8.02
C LEU A 75 17.10 -4.50 -7.55
N ILE A 76 17.99 -5.37 -8.04
CA ILE A 76 18.05 -6.77 -7.66
C ILE A 76 18.68 -6.88 -6.26
N PRO A 77 17.98 -7.43 -5.24
CA PRO A 77 18.52 -7.60 -3.91
C PRO A 77 19.81 -8.42 -3.93
N VAL A 78 20.85 -7.92 -3.28
CA VAL A 78 22.13 -8.63 -3.15
C VAL A 78 22.02 -9.84 -2.24
N ILE A 79 21.14 -9.74 -1.25
CA ILE A 79 20.95 -10.74 -0.20
C ILE A 79 19.45 -11.06 -0.14
N PRO A 80 19.06 -12.35 -0.05
CA PRO A 80 17.66 -12.71 0.17
C PRO A 80 17.14 -12.15 1.50
N ASP A 81 15.88 -11.76 1.53
CA ASP A 81 15.18 -11.24 2.72
C ASP A 81 15.92 -10.08 3.41
N ASP A 82 16.40 -9.11 2.62
CA ASP A 82 17.15 -7.99 3.16
C ASP A 82 16.26 -7.11 4.08
N PRO A 83 16.56 -7.05 5.40
CA PRO A 83 15.77 -6.26 6.32
C PRO A 83 15.90 -4.74 6.08
N LEU A 84 16.96 -4.26 5.41
CA LEU A 84 17.09 -2.84 5.04
C LEU A 84 16.21 -2.46 3.84
N LEU A 85 15.96 -3.39 2.92
CA LEU A 85 15.03 -3.17 1.80
C LEU A 85 13.57 -3.32 2.24
N GLN A 86 13.32 -4.18 3.23
CA GLN A 86 12.00 -4.37 3.84
C GLN A 86 11.65 -3.28 4.86
N ALA A 87 12.63 -2.53 5.34
CA ALA A 87 12.42 -1.40 6.22
C ALA A 87 11.84 -0.24 5.42
N HIS A 88 10.55 -0.34 5.13
CA HIS A 88 9.76 0.77 4.62
C HIS A 88 9.86 1.89 5.65
N GLN A 89 10.65 2.92 5.34
CA GLN A 89 10.32 4.22 5.89
C GLN A 89 8.93 4.50 5.35
N GLU A 90 7.95 4.57 6.25
CA GLU A 90 6.56 4.88 5.98
C GLU A 90 6.48 6.29 5.37
N THR A 91 6.91 6.47 4.12
CA THR A 91 6.27 7.45 3.25
C THR A 91 4.90 6.85 3.01
N PRO A 92 3.84 7.40 3.63
CA PRO A 92 2.49 7.00 3.29
C PRO A 92 2.42 7.16 1.78
N TRP A 93 1.96 6.12 1.07
CA TRP A 93 1.57 6.32 -0.32
C TRP A 93 0.62 7.53 -0.30
N SER A 94 1.06 8.66 -0.86
CA SER A 94 0.23 9.84 -1.02
C SER A 94 -0.74 9.48 -2.13
N ASP A 95 -1.73 8.67 -1.78
CA ASP A 95 -3.00 8.72 -2.45
C ASP A 95 -3.54 10.09 -2.08
N ASP A 96 -3.44 11.02 -3.02
CA ASP A 96 -3.90 12.39 -2.90
C ASP A 96 -5.44 12.40 -2.81
N GLU A 97 -6.00 11.87 -1.72
CA GLU A 97 -7.39 12.01 -1.29
C GLU A 97 -7.54 11.49 0.16
N ASP A 98 -7.28 12.41 1.10
CA ASP A 98 -7.68 12.44 2.53
C ASP A 98 -6.51 12.60 3.51
N SER A 99 -6.16 13.86 3.74
CA SER A 99 -5.37 14.29 4.89
C SER A 99 -6.03 13.89 6.22
N ALA A 100 -5.63 12.74 6.76
CA ALA A 100 -5.77 12.42 8.17
C ALA A 100 -4.39 12.55 8.86
N PRO A 101 -4.10 13.65 9.58
CA PRO A 101 -2.85 13.78 10.31
C PRO A 101 -2.92 12.92 11.57
N GLY A 102 -2.29 11.74 11.57
CA GLY A 102 -2.37 10.88 12.76
C GLY A 102 -1.33 9.78 12.90
N LEU A 103 -0.77 9.25 11.81
CA LEU A 103 0.05 8.04 11.89
C LEU A 103 1.52 8.30 12.30
N ALA A 104 2.09 9.44 11.93
CA ALA A 104 3.46 9.81 12.33
C ALA A 104 3.65 10.00 13.85
N ALA A 105 2.57 10.25 14.60
CA ALA A 105 2.64 10.49 16.04
C ALA A 105 2.63 9.21 16.91
N LEU A 106 2.55 8.01 16.31
CA LEU A 106 2.57 6.72 17.01
C LEU A 106 3.98 6.11 17.07
N ALA A 107 4.82 6.32 16.06
CA ALA A 107 6.17 5.74 15.99
C ALA A 107 7.16 6.35 17.00
N SER A 108 6.99 7.61 17.42
CA SER A 108 7.88 8.25 18.41
C SER A 108 7.53 8.03 19.88
N ARG A 109 6.55 7.17 20.22
CA ARG A 109 6.08 6.97 21.61
C ARG A 109 6.52 5.68 22.28
N SER A 110 7.47 4.93 21.71
CA SER A 110 7.86 3.60 22.22
C SER A 110 8.72 3.61 23.51
N SER A 111 8.58 4.59 24.42
CA SER A 111 9.29 4.61 25.70
C SER A 111 8.55 5.31 26.84
N GLN A 112 7.21 5.32 26.84
CA GLN A 112 6.43 5.76 28.00
C GLN A 112 5.42 4.68 28.39
N PRO A 113 5.22 4.37 29.69
CA PRO A 113 4.17 3.47 30.11
C PRO A 113 2.83 4.09 29.72
N VAL A 114 2.22 3.54 28.66
CA VAL A 114 0.98 4.04 28.10
C VAL A 114 -0.13 3.77 29.13
N ASP A 115 -0.77 4.83 29.62
CA ASP A 115 -1.92 4.71 30.53
C ASP A 115 -3.09 4.07 29.77
N LEU A 116 -3.18 2.74 29.85
CA LEU A 116 -4.13 1.88 29.15
C LEU A 116 -5.58 2.37 29.28
N SER A 117 -5.90 3.02 30.39
CA SER A 117 -7.20 3.64 30.64
C SER A 117 -7.54 4.77 29.67
N ARG A 118 -6.54 5.57 29.25
CA ARG A 118 -6.72 6.67 28.30
C ARG A 118 -6.91 6.16 26.88
N GLU A 119 -6.20 5.10 26.52
CA GLU A 119 -6.29 4.46 25.21
C GLU A 119 -7.64 3.76 25.04
N LEU A 120 -8.08 3.02 26.04
CA LEU A 120 -9.40 2.38 26.05
C LEU A 120 -10.54 3.39 25.92
N ARG A 121 -10.41 4.58 26.52
CA ARG A 121 -11.38 5.69 26.34
C ARG A 121 -11.33 6.33 24.95
N ARG A 122 -10.19 6.32 24.27
CA ARG A 122 -10.08 6.80 22.89
C ARG A 122 -10.71 5.80 21.94
N ALA A 123 -10.35 4.53 22.06
CA ALA A 123 -10.93 3.43 21.26
C ALA A 123 -12.46 3.37 21.41
N ASN A 124 -12.98 3.49 22.63
CA ASN A 124 -14.44 3.50 22.83
C ASN A 124 -15.15 4.71 22.19
N ARG A 125 -14.46 5.86 22.05
CA ARG A 125 -15.03 7.03 21.36
C ARG A 125 -15.03 6.84 19.85
N THR A 126 -13.95 6.29 19.29
CA THR A 126 -13.88 6.00 17.85
C THR A 126 -14.90 4.95 17.45
N ILE A 127 -15.05 3.87 18.23
CA ILE A 127 -16.06 2.83 17.99
C ILE A 127 -17.46 3.44 17.92
N ARG A 128 -17.84 4.32 18.86
CA ARG A 128 -19.16 4.97 18.83
C ARG A 128 -19.34 5.87 17.62
N SER A 129 -18.32 6.64 17.26
CA SER A 129 -18.36 7.51 16.07
C SER A 129 -18.55 6.69 14.79
N LEU A 130 -17.82 5.58 14.65
CA LEU A 130 -17.93 4.69 13.50
C LEU A 130 -19.28 3.98 13.45
N GLN A 131 -19.80 3.54 14.59
CA GLN A 131 -21.15 2.97 14.68
C GLN A 131 -22.23 3.98 14.26
N GLN A 132 -22.08 5.25 14.65
CA GLN A 132 -22.98 6.32 14.22
C GLN A 132 -22.89 6.57 12.72
N GLN A 133 -21.69 6.68 12.16
CA GLN A 133 -21.48 6.87 10.72
C GLN A 133 -22.05 5.70 9.91
N LEU A 134 -21.84 4.47 10.38
CA LEU A 134 -22.40 3.27 9.75
C LEU A 134 -23.94 3.30 9.76
N GLY A 135 -24.54 3.69 10.89
CA GLY A 135 -25.99 3.90 10.98
C GLY A 135 -26.50 4.95 9.99
N GLN A 136 -25.82 6.09 9.90
CA GLN A 136 -26.17 7.16 8.96
C GLN A 136 -26.06 6.69 7.51
N ALA A 137 -24.94 6.07 7.11
CA ALA A 137 -24.74 5.58 5.76
C ALA A 137 -25.81 4.54 5.36
N LYS A 138 -26.22 3.67 6.29
CA LYS A 138 -27.32 2.72 6.05
C LYS A 138 -28.65 3.44 5.81
N GLN A 139 -28.94 4.50 6.57
CA GLN A 139 -30.16 5.29 6.38
C GLN A 139 -30.12 6.02 5.03
N ASP A 140 -28.99 6.65 4.69
CA ASP A 140 -28.80 7.37 3.43
C ASP A 140 -28.99 6.45 2.22
N LEU A 141 -28.55 5.18 2.30
CA LEU A 141 -28.78 4.20 1.24
C LEU A 141 -30.27 3.83 1.09
N VAL A 142 -31.01 3.72 2.20
CA VAL A 142 -32.46 3.48 2.14
C VAL A 142 -33.18 4.68 1.52
N ASP A 143 -32.79 5.88 1.92
CA ASP A 143 -33.36 7.13 1.40
C ASP A 143 -33.05 7.29 -0.09
N TYR A 144 -31.80 7.02 -0.50
CA TYR A 144 -31.39 7.01 -1.90
C TYR A 144 -32.18 6.01 -2.74
N LYS A 145 -32.33 4.76 -2.27
CA LYS A 145 -33.19 3.76 -2.94
C LYS A 145 -34.63 4.25 -3.07
N GLY A 146 -35.16 4.93 -2.06
CA GLY A 146 -36.49 5.54 -2.11
C GLY A 146 -36.60 6.64 -3.16
N ILE A 147 -35.59 7.51 -3.27
CA ILE A 147 -35.55 8.59 -4.28
C ILE A 147 -35.43 7.99 -5.67
N VAL A 148 -34.53 7.03 -5.89
CA VAL A 148 -34.35 6.36 -7.18
C VAL A 148 -35.62 5.64 -7.61
N ASN A 149 -36.30 4.92 -6.70
CA ASN A 149 -37.56 4.25 -7.03
C ASN A 149 -38.68 5.24 -7.42
N LYS A 150 -38.70 6.44 -6.81
CA LYS A 150 -39.63 7.51 -7.17
C LYS A 150 -39.25 8.17 -8.51
N ALA A 151 -37.96 8.43 -8.73
CA ALA A 151 -37.44 9.12 -9.91
C ALA A 151 -37.51 8.23 -11.16
N LEU A 152 -37.19 6.95 -11.03
CA LEU A 152 -37.35 5.96 -12.11
C LEU A 152 -38.80 5.53 -12.30
N GLY A 153 -39.73 6.02 -11.46
CA GLY A 153 -41.16 5.70 -11.55
C GLY A 153 -41.37 4.24 -11.88
N VAL A 154 -40.94 3.30 -11.01
CA VAL A 154 -41.00 1.86 -11.32
C VAL A 154 -42.42 1.42 -11.73
N ASN A 155 -43.45 2.14 -11.28
CA ASN A 155 -44.84 1.96 -11.71
C ASN A 155 -45.10 2.43 -13.16
N ASP A 156 -44.44 3.49 -13.61
CA ASP A 156 -44.47 4.04 -14.97
C ASP A 156 -43.67 3.15 -15.94
N VAL A 157 -42.50 2.66 -15.51
CA VAL A 157 -41.70 1.68 -16.28
C VAL A 157 -42.44 0.34 -16.40
N LYS A 158 -43.12 -0.12 -15.35
CA LYS A 158 -43.94 -1.34 -15.42
C LYS A 158 -45.14 -1.17 -16.37
N GLN A 159 -45.81 -0.01 -16.36
CA GLN A 159 -46.87 0.30 -17.32
C GLN A 159 -46.34 0.44 -18.76
N TRP A 160 -45.15 1.02 -18.96
CA TRP A 160 -44.51 1.11 -20.27
C TRP A 160 -44.07 -0.25 -20.80
N VAL A 161 -43.56 -1.15 -19.95
CA VAL A 161 -43.18 -2.53 -20.33
C VAL A 161 -44.43 -3.37 -20.61
N GLU A 162 -45.51 -3.24 -19.82
CA GLU A 162 -46.79 -3.89 -20.11
C GLU A 162 -47.45 -3.32 -21.40
N MET A 163 -47.27 -2.04 -21.72
CA MET A 163 -47.68 -1.46 -23.02
C MET A 163 -46.81 -1.94 -24.19
N LYS A 164 -45.49 -2.09 -24.01
CA LYS A 164 -44.58 -2.57 -25.06
C LYS A 164 -44.64 -4.07 -25.29
N ALA A 165 -44.99 -4.87 -24.29
CA ALA A 165 -45.15 -6.33 -24.43
C ALA A 165 -46.37 -6.74 -25.30
N GLY A 166 -47.21 -5.78 -25.70
CA GLY A 166 -48.30 -5.98 -26.67
C GLY A 166 -47.94 -5.60 -28.12
N GLY A 167 -46.72 -5.15 -28.41
CA GLY A 167 -46.30 -4.69 -29.74
C GLY A 167 -45.09 -5.45 -30.25
N ASP A 168 -45.32 -6.39 -31.17
CA ASP A 168 -44.34 -7.03 -32.03
C ASP A 168 -43.45 -5.97 -32.73
N GLY A 169 -42.14 -6.13 -32.68
CA GLY A 169 -41.21 -5.09 -33.11
C GLY A 169 -39.74 -5.45 -32.90
N ASP A 170 -39.24 -6.26 -33.83
CA ASP A 170 -37.84 -6.48 -34.19
C ASP A 170 -36.92 -5.27 -33.93
N ALA A 171 -35.94 -5.43 -33.05
CA ALA A 171 -34.84 -4.50 -32.88
C ALA A 171 -33.58 -5.28 -32.50
N VAL A 172 -32.82 -5.63 -33.53
CA VAL A 172 -31.42 -6.07 -33.47
C VAL A 172 -30.62 -5.12 -32.59
N LEU A 173 -30.27 -5.54 -31.37
CA LEU A 173 -29.31 -4.83 -30.51
C LEU A 173 -28.30 -5.83 -29.96
N HIS A 174 -27.06 -5.62 -30.39
CA HIS A 174 -25.78 -6.02 -29.80
C HIS A 174 -25.83 -7.24 -28.86
N ARG A 175 -25.52 -8.40 -29.44
CA ARG A 175 -25.19 -9.63 -28.71
C ARG A 175 -23.84 -9.39 -28.04
N GLU A 176 -23.84 -8.85 -26.81
CA GLU A 176 -22.66 -8.97 -25.94
C GLU A 176 -22.50 -10.46 -25.65
N ASP A 177 -21.40 -11.03 -26.10
CA ASP A 177 -21.14 -12.46 -26.00
C ASP A 177 -21.22 -12.89 -24.52
N PRO A 178 -22.18 -13.77 -24.15
CA PRO A 178 -22.26 -14.31 -22.78
C PRO A 178 -21.03 -15.17 -22.43
N GLN A 179 -20.15 -15.40 -23.40
CA GLN A 179 -18.99 -16.30 -23.32
C GLN A 179 -17.82 -15.74 -22.49
N TYR A 180 -17.83 -14.46 -22.10
CA TYR A 180 -16.75 -13.91 -21.26
C TYR A 180 -16.77 -14.48 -19.83
N PHE A 181 -17.96 -14.78 -19.29
CA PHE A 181 -18.08 -15.26 -17.91
C PHE A 181 -17.97 -16.79 -17.78
N ASP A 182 -18.41 -17.53 -18.81
CA ASP A 182 -18.34 -19.00 -18.82
C ASP A 182 -16.90 -19.53 -18.86
N ALA A 183 -15.96 -18.76 -19.42
CA ALA A 183 -14.56 -19.15 -19.55
C ALA A 183 -13.78 -19.21 -18.22
N TYR A 184 -14.34 -18.66 -17.13
CA TYR A 184 -13.72 -18.71 -15.81
C TYR A 184 -14.18 -19.91 -14.97
N GLU A 185 -15.34 -20.51 -15.27
CA GLU A 185 -15.80 -21.73 -14.59
C GLU A 185 -15.03 -22.97 -15.07
N ASP A 186 -14.58 -22.99 -16.33
CA ASP A 186 -13.89 -24.14 -16.95
C ASP A 186 -12.43 -24.32 -16.50
N ILE A 187 -11.90 -23.42 -15.66
CA ILE A 187 -10.53 -23.51 -15.09
C ILE A 187 -10.55 -24.16 -13.70
N ALA A 188 -11.71 -24.28 -13.05
CA ALA A 188 -11.81 -24.77 -11.68
C ALA A 188 -11.81 -26.31 -11.54
N ASP A 189 -11.97 -27.05 -12.64
CA ASP A 189 -12.19 -28.50 -12.60
C ASP A 189 -10.96 -29.36 -12.98
N ASP A 190 -9.82 -28.76 -13.33
CA ASP A 190 -8.62 -29.52 -13.78
C ASP A 190 -7.55 -29.75 -12.70
N ASP A 191 -7.93 -29.67 -11.41
CA ASP A 191 -7.06 -29.94 -10.25
C ASP A 191 -7.35 -31.29 -9.56
N ASN A 192 -7.91 -32.26 -10.30
CA ASN A 192 -8.09 -33.61 -9.79
C ASN A 192 -7.83 -34.71 -10.83
N LEU A 193 -6.59 -34.80 -11.33
CA LEU A 193 -6.10 -36.07 -11.88
C LEU A 193 -4.61 -36.31 -11.54
N MET A 194 -4.39 -37.43 -10.84
CA MET A 194 -3.15 -38.18 -10.66
C MET A 194 -2.25 -37.85 -9.46
N ILE A 195 -2.67 -38.33 -8.27
CA ILE A 195 -1.78 -39.13 -7.41
C ILE A 195 -2.01 -40.60 -7.78
#